data_AF-A0A7K3W8Y5-F1
#
_entry.id   AF-A0A7K3W8Y5-F1
#
_cell.length_a   1.000
_cell.length_b   1.000
_cell.length_c   1.000
_cell.angle_alpha   90.00
_cell.angle_beta   90.00
_cell.angle_gamma   90.00
#
_symmetry.space_group_name_H-M   'P 1'
#
loop_
_entity.id
_entity.type
_entity.pdbx_description
1 polymer ?
#
loop_
_entity_poly.entity_id
_entity_poly.type
_entity_poly.pdbx_seq_one_letter_code
_entity_poly.pdbx_strand_id
1 'polypeptide(L)'
;MRTGPRWRPGRRALSSLSVVAVAAVLVLLPTGPVAASVDGGTTGVPDSPALDDLQERAADVQADLLVRQTRVVEARAALTAAEAAATEAEAVIAAADVELARTRALVAQHASALYRDGADLSALTLLLSGGDPGDVVLAAGYLEVAERHAAAVVAAAEVQRQASVARRAAAAEALATERDRAAQLAVQIQELEAAAAAATGQLEDALADVERELTRQRQAQDVADGQAAADWRARLDQLAAAGVLAPPAAALLDPAAGLPAGLVPVGAAAGGVQPGAAQLPTSLLVLPAETLAAVTAAVDALGAPYASGATGPDAWGCGSLVQAVYRSAGIALPGDQAGLFSATARIDLADLLPGDLVFLGTDRAGLGHVGIAVGPRTVLTADARAGAVVARPLPADLVIAVGRPSLGPRSGAPAPGPEAAGLREECGDTLHRPSVDGPRAWGGYPNGLIPPSAMCPLEAPGHALRCDAAAAHRALSTAYAGVFGTPLCTTDSYRTYAAQVRLYGEKPALAAVPGTSEHGWGLAVDLCGGVESFGTPQYAWMAANAARFGFVHPSWADPGHGREEPWHWEYAGA
;
A
#
# COMPACT_ATOMS: atom_id res chain seq x y z
N MET A 1 52.24 -29.74 62.76
CA MET A 1 52.33 -31.22 62.79
C MET A 1 50.97 -31.79 63.16
N ARG A 2 50.44 -32.71 62.33
CA ARG A 2 49.42 -33.75 62.62
C ARG A 2 48.00 -33.26 63.04
N THR A 3 46.86 -33.82 62.66
CA THR A 3 46.41 -34.95 61.80
C THR A 3 44.87 -34.87 61.76
N GLY A 4 44.22 -35.31 60.68
CA GLY A 4 42.76 -35.26 60.45
C GLY A 4 41.89 -36.17 61.35
N PRO A 5 40.61 -36.41 60.98
CA PRO A 5 40.37 -37.51 60.03
C PRO A 5 39.25 -37.27 58.98
N ARG A 6 39.23 -38.22 58.04
CA ARG A 6 38.42 -38.37 56.83
C ARG A 6 37.08 -39.06 57.10
N TRP A 7 36.05 -38.74 56.31
CA TRP A 7 35.05 -39.72 55.85
C TRP A 7 34.53 -39.35 54.45
N ARG A 8 34.41 -40.37 53.57
CA ARG A 8 33.91 -40.31 52.17
C ARG A 8 32.44 -40.82 52.11
N PRO A 9 31.85 -41.14 50.94
CA PRO A 9 31.09 -40.27 50.05
C PRO A 9 29.60 -40.71 49.90
N GLY A 10 28.69 -39.76 49.66
CA GLY A 10 27.28 -40.05 49.35
C GLY A 10 26.89 -39.55 47.96
N ARG A 11 26.48 -40.47 47.08
CA ARG A 11 25.95 -40.26 45.73
C ARG A 11 24.55 -39.61 45.74
N ARG A 12 24.15 -39.14 44.54
CA ARG A 12 22.80 -38.79 44.01
C ARG A 12 22.55 -37.27 43.99
N ALA A 13 21.98 -36.65 42.97
CA ALA A 13 21.57 -37.04 41.63
C ALA A 13 21.52 -35.75 40.79
N LEU A 14 21.88 -35.85 39.52
CA LEU A 14 21.64 -34.80 38.54
C LEU A 14 20.17 -34.87 38.12
N SER A 15 19.44 -33.76 38.27
CA SER A 15 18.07 -33.61 37.75
C SER A 15 17.97 -32.32 36.95
N SER A 16 18.10 -32.49 35.63
CA SER A 16 17.30 -31.85 34.58
C SER A 16 16.96 -30.35 34.73
N LEU A 17 17.77 -29.51 34.08
CA LEU A 17 17.31 -28.25 33.47
C LEU A 17 16.60 -28.60 32.17
N SER A 18 15.28 -28.40 32.13
CA SER A 18 14.49 -28.46 30.89
C SER A 18 14.69 -27.18 30.10
N VAL A 19 15.50 -27.24 29.05
CA VAL A 19 15.53 -26.25 27.97
C VAL A 19 14.35 -26.56 27.05
N VAL A 20 13.40 -25.62 26.96
CA VAL A 20 12.32 -25.67 25.96
C VAL A 20 12.95 -25.34 24.61
N ALA A 21 13.02 -26.34 23.73
CA ALA A 21 13.47 -26.18 22.35
C ALA A 21 12.37 -25.50 21.54
N VAL A 22 12.67 -24.30 21.00
CA VAL A 22 11.89 -23.69 19.93
C VAL A 22 12.16 -24.49 18.65
N ALA A 23 11.14 -25.19 18.16
CA ALA A 23 11.21 -25.91 16.89
C ALA A 23 11.16 -24.90 15.73
N ALA A 24 12.30 -24.66 15.09
CA ALA A 24 12.35 -24.01 13.78
C ALA A 24 11.80 -24.97 12.72
N VAL A 25 10.65 -24.65 12.14
CA VAL A 25 10.13 -25.33 10.96
C VAL A 25 10.91 -24.81 9.75
N LEU A 26 11.94 -25.56 9.34
CA LEU A 26 12.62 -25.35 8.06
C LEU A 26 11.73 -25.93 6.95
N VAL A 27 11.11 -25.08 6.15
CA VAL A 27 10.46 -25.50 4.90
C VAL A 27 11.57 -25.68 3.86
N LEU A 28 11.90 -26.93 3.55
CA LEU A 28 12.76 -27.30 2.43
C LEU A 28 11.97 -27.15 1.13
N LEU A 29 12.25 -26.09 0.37
CA LEU A 29 11.82 -25.97 -1.03
C LEU A 29 12.76 -26.82 -1.91
N PRO A 30 12.23 -27.57 -2.91
CA PRO A 30 13.06 -28.37 -3.80
C PRO A 30 13.82 -27.47 -4.78
N THR A 31 15.15 -27.48 -4.71
CA THR A 31 16.01 -26.86 -5.73
C THR A 31 16.15 -27.80 -6.93
N GLY A 32 15.18 -27.74 -7.85
CA GLY A 32 15.34 -28.24 -9.22
C GLY A 32 15.76 -27.11 -10.16
N PRO A 33 16.51 -27.38 -11.24
CA PRO A 33 16.85 -26.37 -12.23
C PRO A 33 15.58 -25.96 -12.97
N VAL A 34 15.11 -24.74 -12.76
CA VAL A 34 14.02 -24.15 -13.55
C VAL A 34 14.60 -23.80 -14.92
N ALA A 35 14.16 -24.51 -15.95
CA ALA A 35 14.41 -24.13 -17.34
C ALA A 35 13.77 -22.77 -17.58
N ALA A 36 14.57 -21.79 -18.01
CA ALA A 36 14.08 -20.46 -18.36
C ALA A 36 13.18 -20.56 -19.61
N SER A 37 11.85 -20.46 -19.43
CA SER A 37 10.97 -20.03 -20.50
C SER A 37 11.16 -18.52 -20.67
N VAL A 38 11.61 -18.12 -21.86
CA VAL A 38 11.70 -16.72 -22.26
C VAL A 38 10.30 -16.30 -22.70
N ASP A 39 9.38 -16.16 -21.75
CA ASP A 39 8.11 -15.48 -21.95
C ASP A 39 8.34 -14.02 -21.60
N GLY A 40 8.54 -13.19 -22.64
CA GLY A 40 8.78 -11.75 -22.54
C GLY A 40 7.53 -10.96 -22.17
N GLY A 41 6.94 -11.26 -21.01
CA GLY A 41 5.85 -10.51 -20.42
C GLY A 41 6.18 -10.15 -18.98
N THR A 42 5.70 -9.00 -18.51
CA THR A 42 5.74 -8.57 -17.10
C THR A 42 4.90 -9.45 -16.17
N THR A 43 4.54 -10.66 -16.60
CA THR A 43 3.61 -11.61 -15.97
C THR A 43 4.22 -12.39 -14.81
N GLY A 44 5.51 -12.22 -14.52
CA GLY A 44 6.19 -12.95 -13.45
C GLY A 44 5.92 -12.45 -12.04
N VAL A 45 5.18 -11.33 -11.84
CA VAL A 45 5.18 -10.64 -10.54
C VAL A 45 3.82 -10.35 -9.87
N PRO A 46 2.67 -10.13 -10.51
CA PRO A 46 1.43 -9.91 -9.75
C PRO A 46 0.47 -11.10 -9.92
N ASP A 47 0.68 -12.12 -9.09
CA ASP A 47 -0.29 -13.11 -8.59
C ASP A 47 0.51 -14.09 -7.70
N SER A 48 1.09 -13.57 -6.62
CA SER A 48 1.76 -14.43 -5.64
C SER A 48 0.86 -14.54 -4.42
N PRO A 49 0.13 -15.65 -4.24
CA PRO A 49 -0.58 -15.94 -2.99
C PRO A 49 0.29 -15.76 -1.75
N ALA A 50 1.61 -15.86 -1.88
CA ALA A 50 2.56 -15.61 -0.81
C ALA A 50 2.61 -14.13 -0.37
N LEU A 51 2.42 -13.18 -1.28
CA LEU A 51 2.36 -11.74 -0.96
C LEU A 51 1.04 -11.42 -0.27
N ASP A 52 -0.07 -11.98 -0.77
CA ASP A 52 -1.40 -11.85 -0.15
C ASP A 52 -1.42 -12.46 1.25
N ASP A 53 -0.85 -13.65 1.44
CA ASP A 53 -0.70 -14.31 2.74
C ASP A 53 0.17 -13.49 3.71
N LEU A 54 1.24 -12.85 3.22
CA LEU A 54 2.08 -11.98 4.04
C LEU A 54 1.33 -10.71 4.46
N GLN A 55 0.49 -10.18 3.57
CA GLN A 55 -0.35 -9.01 3.81
C GLN A 55 -1.49 -9.31 4.79
N GLU A 56 -2.16 -10.46 4.67
CA GLU A 56 -3.20 -10.89 5.61
C GLU A 56 -2.61 -11.10 7.01
N ARG A 57 -1.45 -11.77 7.11
CA ARG A 57 -0.74 -11.90 8.39
C ARG A 57 -0.35 -10.56 9.00
N ALA A 58 0.12 -9.61 8.20
CA ALA A 58 0.47 -8.28 8.70
C ALA A 58 -0.77 -7.51 9.21
N ALA A 59 -1.89 -7.62 8.51
CA ALA A 59 -3.16 -7.01 8.91
C ALA A 59 -3.73 -7.63 10.20
N ASP A 60 -3.67 -8.95 10.34
CA ASP A 60 -4.09 -9.67 11.54
C ASP A 60 -3.29 -9.25 12.77
N VAL A 61 -1.96 -9.17 12.66
CA VAL A 61 -1.08 -8.72 13.75
C VAL A 61 -1.41 -7.28 14.16
N GLN A 62 -1.77 -6.42 13.21
CA GLN A 62 -2.16 -5.02 13.49
C GLN A 62 -3.52 -4.91 14.18
N ALA A 63 -4.51 -5.71 13.76
CA ALA A 63 -5.79 -5.77 14.44
C ALA A 63 -5.65 -6.23 15.90
N ASP A 64 -4.79 -7.23 16.14
CA ASP A 64 -4.51 -7.75 17.47
C ASP A 64 -3.80 -6.70 18.36
N LEU A 65 -2.90 -5.89 17.79
CA LEU A 65 -2.23 -4.79 18.49
C LEU A 65 -3.23 -3.74 18.98
N LEU A 66 -4.20 -3.34 18.14
CA LEU A 66 -5.23 -2.35 18.48
C LEU A 66 -6.13 -2.82 19.64
N VAL A 67 -6.58 -4.08 19.60
CA VAL A 67 -7.38 -4.67 20.68
C VAL A 67 -6.61 -4.66 22.00
N ARG A 68 -5.30 -4.91 21.96
CA ARG A 68 -4.47 -4.98 23.16
C ARG A 68 -4.09 -3.60 23.71
N GLN A 69 -3.98 -2.57 22.87
CA GLN A 69 -3.80 -1.18 23.33
C GLN A 69 -4.94 -0.73 24.25
N THR A 70 -6.19 -1.05 23.92
CA THR A 70 -7.34 -0.78 24.80
C THR A 70 -7.19 -1.48 26.15
N ARG A 71 -6.78 -2.76 26.14
CA ARG A 71 -6.53 -3.53 27.38
C ARG A 71 -5.40 -2.94 28.23
N VAL A 72 -4.40 -2.28 27.63
CA VAL A 72 -3.32 -1.60 28.37
C VAL A 72 -3.86 -0.40 29.13
N VAL A 73 -4.72 0.39 28.49
CA VAL A 73 -5.34 1.55 29.14
C VAL A 73 -6.19 1.10 30.33
N GLU A 74 -6.99 0.05 30.14
CA GLU A 74 -7.79 -0.55 31.22
C GLU A 74 -6.92 -1.11 32.35
N ALA A 75 -5.86 -1.86 32.04
CA ALA A 75 -4.96 -2.42 33.03
C ALA A 75 -4.20 -1.34 33.82
N ARG A 76 -3.79 -0.25 33.17
CA ARG A 76 -3.16 0.90 33.85
C ARG A 76 -4.13 1.61 34.79
N ALA A 77 -5.38 1.79 34.37
CA ALA A 77 -6.41 2.38 35.22
C ALA A 77 -6.70 1.49 36.45
N ALA A 78 -6.81 0.17 36.25
CA ALA A 78 -7.02 -0.80 37.33
C ALA A 78 -5.84 -0.82 38.32
N LEU A 79 -4.60 -0.82 37.82
CA LEU A 79 -3.40 -0.75 38.64
C LEU A 79 -3.36 0.53 39.48
N THR A 80 -3.65 1.69 38.86
CA THR A 80 -3.69 2.99 39.56
C THR A 80 -4.74 2.99 40.67
N ALA A 81 -5.93 2.42 40.40
CA ALA A 81 -6.99 2.30 41.39
C ALA A 81 -6.59 1.36 42.55
N ALA A 82 -5.93 0.25 42.26
CA ALA A 82 -5.45 -0.68 43.27
C ALA A 82 -4.34 -0.07 44.16
N GLU A 83 -3.46 0.74 43.59
CA GLU A 83 -2.43 1.48 44.34
C GLU A 83 -3.04 2.53 45.27
N ALA A 84 -4.05 3.26 44.79
CA ALA A 84 -4.80 4.21 45.61
C ALA A 84 -5.53 3.51 46.76
N ALA A 85 -6.21 2.39 46.50
CA ALA A 85 -6.91 1.61 47.51
C ALA A 85 -5.96 1.02 48.56
N ALA A 86 -4.78 0.54 48.16
CA ALA A 86 -3.76 0.06 49.09
C ALA A 86 -3.24 1.20 49.98
N THR A 87 -3.00 2.39 49.41
CA THR A 87 -2.57 3.57 50.15
C THR A 87 -3.64 4.03 51.15
N GLU A 88 -4.90 4.05 50.73
CA GLU A 88 -6.04 4.37 51.60
C GLU A 88 -6.18 3.36 52.74
N ALA A 89 -6.06 2.06 52.45
CA ALA A 89 -6.15 1.01 53.46
C ALA A 89 -5.05 1.12 54.52
N GLU A 90 -3.82 1.49 54.12
CA GLU A 90 -2.71 1.79 55.04
C GLU A 90 -3.01 3.02 55.92
N ALA A 91 -3.61 4.07 55.36
CA ALA A 91 -4.03 5.23 56.15
C ALA A 91 -5.16 4.89 57.15
N VAL A 92 -6.13 4.06 56.74
CA VAL A 92 -7.25 3.64 57.59
C VAL A 92 -6.77 2.78 58.75
N ILE A 93 -5.86 1.83 58.53
CA ILE A 93 -5.31 1.03 59.64
C ILE A 93 -4.51 1.90 60.61
N ALA A 94 -3.71 2.86 60.11
CA ALA A 94 -2.97 3.79 60.95
C ALA A 94 -3.92 4.65 61.82
N ALA A 95 -5.02 5.12 61.26
CA ALA A 95 -6.06 5.85 62.00
C ALA A 95 -6.77 4.96 63.04
N ALA A 96 -7.08 3.71 62.69
CA ALA A 96 -7.69 2.74 63.61
C ALA A 96 -6.76 2.40 64.79
N ASP A 97 -5.46 2.27 64.55
CA ASP A 97 -4.45 2.06 65.60
C ASP A 97 -4.36 3.24 66.57
N VAL A 98 -4.37 4.48 66.03
CA VAL A 98 -4.41 5.71 66.84
C VAL A 98 -5.69 5.78 67.68
N GLU A 99 -6.85 5.46 67.11
CA GLU A 99 -8.13 5.50 67.82
C GLU A 99 -8.21 4.43 68.92
N LEU A 100 -7.71 3.23 68.65
CA LEU A 100 -7.61 2.17 69.65
C LEU A 100 -6.69 2.58 70.80
N ALA A 101 -5.55 3.19 70.50
CA ALA A 101 -4.63 3.70 71.52
C ALA A 101 -5.28 4.81 72.37
N ARG A 102 -5.99 5.75 71.72
CA ARG A 102 -6.74 6.82 72.40
C ARG A 102 -7.84 6.25 73.30
N THR A 103 -8.63 5.31 72.78
CA THR A 103 -9.71 4.64 73.52
C THR A 103 -9.16 3.94 74.76
N ARG A 104 -8.07 3.17 74.61
CA ARG A 104 -7.41 2.51 75.75
C ARG A 104 -6.89 3.51 76.79
N ALA A 105 -6.32 4.64 76.35
CA ALA A 105 -5.85 5.69 77.24
C ALA A 105 -7.00 6.36 78.01
N LEU A 106 -8.12 6.66 77.35
CA LEU A 106 -9.32 7.23 77.99
C LEU A 106 -9.91 6.28 79.03
N VAL A 107 -10.05 5.00 78.70
CA VAL A 107 -10.51 3.98 79.65
C VAL A 107 -9.56 3.86 80.84
N ALA A 108 -8.24 3.87 80.61
CA ALA A 108 -7.25 3.83 81.68
C ALA A 108 -7.30 5.07 82.59
N GLN A 109 -7.51 6.27 82.01
CA GLN A 109 -7.68 7.51 82.76
C GLN A 109 -8.95 7.48 83.60
N HIS A 110 -10.08 7.04 83.02
CA HIS A 110 -11.35 6.93 83.73
C HIS A 110 -11.26 5.92 84.89
N ALA A 111 -10.68 4.74 84.64
CA ALA A 111 -10.43 3.75 85.69
C ALA A 111 -9.53 4.28 86.80
N SER A 112 -8.46 5.02 86.45
CA SER A 112 -7.59 5.66 87.44
C SER A 112 -8.28 6.77 88.23
N ALA A 113 -9.20 7.53 87.63
CA ALA A 113 -9.97 8.57 88.30
C ALA A 113 -10.98 7.95 89.28
N LEU A 114 -11.71 6.92 88.86
CA LEU A 114 -12.59 6.15 89.75
C LEU A 114 -11.81 5.56 90.95
N TYR A 115 -10.59 5.08 90.73
CA TYR A 115 -9.75 4.55 91.79
C TYR A 115 -9.20 5.62 92.75
N ARG A 116 -8.86 6.82 92.24
CA ARG A 116 -8.26 7.91 93.04
C ARG A 116 -9.31 8.77 93.75
N ASP A 117 -10.37 9.18 93.07
CA ASP A 117 -11.39 10.10 93.58
C ASP A 117 -12.61 9.35 94.14
N GLY A 118 -12.85 8.10 93.71
CA GLY A 118 -13.95 7.26 94.20
C GLY A 118 -13.68 6.54 95.53
N ALA A 119 -12.52 6.75 96.16
CA ALA A 119 -12.23 6.21 97.49
C ALA A 119 -13.21 6.73 98.57
N ASP A 120 -13.76 7.94 98.40
CA ASP A 120 -14.75 8.53 99.30
C ASP A 120 -16.21 8.11 99.01
N LEU A 121 -16.52 7.54 97.82
CA LEU A 121 -17.88 7.17 97.39
C LEU A 121 -17.93 5.79 96.71
N SER A 122 -17.21 4.80 97.24
CA SER A 122 -17.37 3.41 96.77
C SER A 122 -18.65 2.79 97.35
N ALA A 123 -19.20 1.74 96.71
CA ALA A 123 -20.35 1.01 97.28
C ALA A 123 -20.05 0.47 98.70
N LEU A 124 -18.79 0.11 98.97
CA LEU A 124 -18.29 -0.24 100.30
C LEU A 124 -18.24 0.97 101.25
N THR A 125 -17.83 2.15 100.76
CA THR A 125 -17.79 3.39 101.56
C THR A 125 -19.20 3.90 101.88
N LEU A 126 -20.15 3.85 100.94
CA LEU A 126 -21.59 4.14 101.14
C LEU A 126 -22.28 3.15 102.09
N LEU A 127 -21.92 1.86 102.01
CA LEU A 127 -22.39 0.83 102.94
C LEU A 127 -21.83 1.02 104.36
N LEU A 128 -20.56 1.42 104.49
CA LEU A 128 -19.88 1.62 105.78
C LEU A 128 -20.18 2.99 106.43
N SER A 129 -20.62 3.99 105.67
CA SER A 129 -20.98 5.34 106.15
C SER A 129 -22.46 5.49 106.55
N GLY A 130 -23.28 4.44 106.40
CA GLY A 130 -24.68 4.42 106.80
C GLY A 130 -25.67 4.98 105.75
N GLY A 131 -25.32 4.95 104.47
CA GLY A 131 -26.23 5.32 103.38
C GLY A 131 -27.43 4.38 103.24
N ASP A 132 -28.49 4.81 102.55
CA ASP A 132 -29.66 3.98 102.27
C ASP A 132 -29.24 2.74 101.44
N PRO A 133 -29.71 1.52 101.76
CA PRO A 133 -29.40 0.32 100.98
C PRO A 133 -29.75 0.45 99.48
N GLY A 134 -30.73 1.29 99.12
CA GLY A 134 -31.06 1.60 97.73
C GLY A 134 -29.93 2.33 97.01
N ASP A 135 -29.25 3.28 97.66
CA ASP A 135 -28.15 4.06 97.10
C ASP A 135 -26.90 3.21 96.85
N VAL A 136 -26.62 2.24 97.72
CA VAL A 136 -25.51 1.28 97.53
C VAL A 136 -25.74 0.40 96.31
N VAL A 137 -26.97 -0.08 96.11
CA VAL A 137 -27.35 -0.90 94.95
C VAL A 137 -27.28 -0.08 93.65
N LEU A 138 -27.72 1.18 93.70
CA LEU A 138 -27.62 2.10 92.55
C LEU A 138 -26.17 2.41 92.18
N ALA A 139 -25.29 2.66 93.16
CA ALA A 139 -23.88 2.93 92.92
C ALA A 139 -23.13 1.70 92.36
N ALA A 140 -23.40 0.51 92.91
CA ALA A 140 -22.84 -0.75 92.40
C ALA A 140 -23.33 -1.04 90.97
N GLY A 141 -24.63 -0.83 90.70
CA GLY A 141 -25.19 -0.97 89.36
C GLY A 141 -24.61 0.03 88.35
N TYR A 142 -24.34 1.27 88.77
CA TYR A 142 -23.69 2.27 87.91
C TYR A 142 -22.26 1.87 87.53
N LEU A 143 -21.46 1.39 88.49
CA LEU A 143 -20.08 0.93 88.23
C LEU A 143 -20.07 -0.27 87.29
N GLU A 144 -20.96 -1.24 87.48
CA GLU A 144 -21.08 -2.40 86.58
C GLU A 144 -21.49 -1.98 85.16
N VAL A 145 -22.38 -0.99 85.02
CA VAL A 145 -22.75 -0.42 83.71
C VAL A 145 -21.56 0.32 83.09
N ALA A 146 -20.79 1.09 83.86
CA ALA A 146 -19.63 1.83 83.39
C ALA A 146 -18.49 0.90 82.93
N GLU A 147 -18.19 -0.16 83.68
CA GLU A 147 -17.19 -1.18 83.31
C GLU A 147 -17.61 -1.93 82.04
N ARG A 148 -18.87 -2.37 81.95
CA ARG A 148 -19.40 -3.01 80.73
C ARG A 148 -19.33 -2.06 79.53
N HIS A 149 -19.64 -0.78 79.72
CA HIS A 149 -19.54 0.22 78.67
C HIS A 149 -18.08 0.41 78.22
N ALA A 150 -17.13 0.57 79.16
CA ALA A 150 -15.71 0.71 78.84
C ALA A 150 -15.14 -0.50 78.07
N ALA A 151 -15.50 -1.72 78.50
CA ALA A 151 -15.15 -2.94 77.78
C ALA A 151 -15.75 -2.98 76.37
N ALA A 152 -17.01 -2.56 76.21
CA ALA A 152 -17.68 -2.51 74.92
C ALA A 152 -17.03 -1.49 73.95
N VAL A 153 -16.61 -0.32 74.42
CA VAL A 153 -15.96 0.70 73.58
C VAL A 153 -14.59 0.22 73.10
N VAL A 154 -13.76 -0.37 73.97
CA VAL A 154 -12.45 -0.94 73.56
C VAL A 154 -12.64 -2.12 72.60
N ALA A 155 -13.62 -2.99 72.86
CA ALA A 155 -13.93 -4.10 71.97
C ALA A 155 -14.38 -3.62 70.59
N ALA A 156 -15.22 -2.57 70.52
CA ALA A 156 -15.63 -1.97 69.26
C ALA A 156 -14.44 -1.38 68.47
N ALA A 157 -13.52 -0.69 69.16
CA ALA A 157 -12.30 -0.16 68.53
C ALA A 157 -11.37 -1.28 68.01
N GLU A 158 -11.24 -2.38 68.75
CA GLU A 158 -10.44 -3.54 68.30
C GLU A 158 -11.10 -4.25 67.10
N VAL A 159 -12.44 -4.39 67.09
CA VAL A 159 -13.19 -4.93 65.94
C VAL A 159 -12.96 -4.05 64.70
N GLN A 160 -13.01 -2.73 64.85
CA GLN A 160 -12.74 -1.80 63.75
C GLN A 160 -11.29 -1.91 63.24
N ARG A 161 -10.31 -2.09 64.13
CA ARG A 161 -8.92 -2.35 63.75
C ARG A 161 -8.78 -3.67 62.99
N GLN A 162 -9.40 -4.75 63.46
CA GLN A 162 -9.38 -6.05 62.78
C GLN A 162 -10.00 -5.98 61.38
N ALA A 163 -11.12 -5.28 61.23
CA ALA A 163 -11.73 -5.01 59.93
C ALA A 163 -10.78 -4.23 59.01
N SER A 164 -10.03 -3.27 59.55
CA SER A 164 -9.03 -2.49 58.81
C SER A 164 -7.83 -3.33 58.36
N VAL A 165 -7.37 -4.28 59.19
CA VAL A 165 -6.33 -5.27 58.81
C VAL A 165 -6.80 -6.15 57.65
N ALA A 166 -8.04 -6.64 57.70
CA ALA A 166 -8.60 -7.45 56.63
C ALA A 166 -8.71 -6.66 55.30
N ARG A 167 -9.15 -5.40 55.37
CA ARG A 167 -9.19 -4.50 54.20
C ARG A 167 -7.79 -4.26 53.60
N ARG A 168 -6.78 -4.04 54.45
CA ARG A 168 -5.38 -3.88 54.01
C ARG A 168 -4.85 -5.12 53.29
N ALA A 169 -5.13 -6.31 53.82
CA ALA A 169 -4.74 -7.56 53.18
C ALA A 169 -5.40 -7.74 51.81
N ALA A 170 -6.71 -7.48 51.71
CA ALA A 170 -7.45 -7.55 50.46
C ALA A 170 -6.94 -6.53 49.41
N ALA A 171 -6.63 -5.30 49.84
CA ALA A 171 -6.08 -4.28 48.94
C ALA A 171 -4.67 -4.64 48.44
N ALA A 172 -3.83 -5.23 49.30
CA ALA A 172 -2.50 -5.69 48.90
C ALA A 172 -2.55 -6.85 47.89
N GLU A 173 -3.49 -7.79 48.05
CA GLU A 173 -3.71 -8.90 47.12
C GLU A 173 -4.25 -8.43 45.77
N ALA A 174 -5.21 -7.49 45.78
CA ALA A 174 -5.72 -6.87 44.56
C ALA A 174 -4.61 -6.14 43.80
N LEU A 175 -3.74 -5.41 44.51
CA LEU A 175 -2.60 -4.73 43.91
C LEU A 175 -1.58 -5.70 43.31
N ALA A 176 -1.27 -6.81 43.99
CA ALA A 176 -0.40 -7.85 43.44
C ALA A 176 -0.98 -8.44 42.14
N THR A 177 -2.29 -8.74 42.14
CA THR A 177 -3.01 -9.26 40.97
C THR A 177 -2.93 -8.30 39.77
N GLU A 178 -3.18 -7.00 39.98
CA GLU A 178 -3.13 -6.02 38.89
C GLU A 178 -1.69 -5.78 38.39
N ARG A 179 -0.68 -5.89 39.26
CA ARG A 179 0.73 -5.83 38.85
C ARG A 179 1.12 -7.01 37.96
N ASP A 180 0.73 -8.22 38.33
CA ASP A 180 1.00 -9.42 37.54
C ASP A 180 0.29 -9.35 36.18
N ARG A 181 -0.97 -8.89 36.16
CA ARG A 181 -1.73 -8.67 34.92
C ARG A 181 -1.05 -7.64 34.00
N ALA A 182 -0.58 -6.52 34.55
CA ALA A 182 0.13 -5.51 33.78
C ALA A 182 1.47 -6.04 33.22
N ALA A 183 2.21 -6.84 34.00
CA ALA A 183 3.45 -7.45 33.55
C ALA A 183 3.23 -8.46 32.41
N GLN A 184 2.22 -9.32 32.51
CA GLN A 184 1.86 -10.27 31.45
C GLN A 184 1.46 -9.56 30.15
N LEU A 185 0.69 -8.48 30.26
CA LEU A 185 0.27 -7.70 29.10
C LEU A 185 1.46 -7.02 28.41
N ALA A 186 2.44 -6.53 29.17
CA ALA A 186 3.67 -5.94 28.62
C ALA A 186 4.48 -6.96 27.79
N VAL A 187 4.61 -8.21 28.26
CA VAL A 187 5.29 -9.28 27.52
C VAL A 187 4.57 -9.58 26.20
N GLN A 188 3.24 -9.72 26.24
CA GLN A 188 2.44 -9.99 25.04
C GLN A 188 2.56 -8.89 23.98
N ILE A 189 2.69 -7.62 24.40
CA ILE A 189 2.90 -6.50 23.48
C ILE A 189 4.27 -6.60 22.81
N GLN A 190 5.32 -6.88 23.57
CA GLN A 190 6.67 -7.04 23.02
C GLN A 190 6.73 -8.17 21.99
N GLU A 191 6.06 -9.30 22.24
CA GLU A 191 5.98 -10.42 21.30
C GLU A 191 5.27 -10.02 20.00
N LEU A 192 4.17 -9.26 20.09
CA LEU A 192 3.44 -8.78 18.92
C LEU A 192 4.18 -7.71 18.13
N GLU A 193 4.85 -6.78 18.81
CA GLU A 193 5.71 -5.79 18.16
C GLU A 193 6.86 -6.48 17.40
N ALA A 194 7.47 -7.51 17.99
CA ALA A 194 8.49 -8.31 17.32
C ALA A 194 7.93 -9.08 16.11
N ALA A 195 6.74 -9.67 16.23
CA ALA A 195 6.06 -10.34 15.12
C ALA A 195 5.69 -9.36 13.99
N ALA A 196 5.20 -8.17 14.33
CA ALA A 196 4.90 -7.11 13.37
C ALA A 196 6.15 -6.63 12.63
N ALA A 197 7.26 -6.43 13.35
CA ALA A 197 8.54 -6.06 12.75
C ALA A 197 9.06 -7.14 11.79
N ALA A 198 8.95 -8.41 12.18
CA ALA A 198 9.35 -9.53 11.32
C ALA A 198 8.49 -9.64 10.05
N ALA A 199 7.17 -9.50 10.18
CA ALA A 199 6.25 -9.50 9.03
C ALA A 199 6.53 -8.32 8.08
N THR A 200 6.82 -7.14 8.65
CA THR A 200 7.20 -5.94 7.87
C THR A 200 8.51 -6.18 7.11
N GLY A 201 9.54 -6.72 7.75
CA GLY A 201 10.81 -7.04 7.07
C GLY A 201 10.64 -8.05 5.94
N GLN A 202 9.82 -9.09 6.13
CA GLN A 202 9.51 -10.05 5.08
C GLN A 202 8.78 -9.43 3.89
N LEU A 203 7.88 -8.46 4.14
CA LEU A 203 7.21 -7.71 3.08
C LEU A 203 8.19 -6.80 2.33
N GLU A 204 9.09 -6.12 3.04
CA GLU A 204 10.14 -5.28 2.42
C GLU A 204 11.06 -6.11 1.52
N ASP A 205 11.49 -7.28 1.98
CA ASP A 205 12.33 -8.20 1.18
C ASP A 205 11.60 -8.67 -0.08
N ALA A 206 10.33 -9.06 0.05
CA ALA A 206 9.50 -9.46 -1.09
C ALA A 206 9.29 -8.32 -2.09
N LEU A 207 9.03 -7.09 -1.60
CA LEU A 207 8.91 -5.91 -2.45
C LEU A 207 10.23 -5.57 -3.15
N ALA A 208 11.37 -5.77 -2.49
CA ALA A 208 12.67 -5.56 -3.10
C ALA A 208 12.97 -6.57 -4.23
N ASP A 209 12.49 -7.82 -4.10
CA ASP A 209 12.54 -8.81 -5.20
C ASP A 209 11.69 -8.37 -6.40
N VAL A 210 10.47 -7.88 -6.13
CA VAL A 210 9.59 -7.31 -7.15
C VAL A 210 10.25 -6.13 -7.87
N GLU A 211 10.85 -5.20 -7.12
CA GLU A 211 11.52 -4.03 -7.69
C GLU A 211 12.72 -4.42 -8.58
N ARG A 212 13.50 -5.43 -8.15
CA ARG A 212 14.59 -5.99 -8.97
C ARG A 212 14.07 -6.59 -10.28
N GLU A 213 12.95 -7.31 -10.23
CA GLU A 213 12.35 -7.90 -11.43
C GLU A 213 11.81 -6.82 -12.39
N LEU A 214 11.10 -5.82 -11.87
CA LEU A 214 10.61 -4.70 -12.68
C LEU A 214 11.74 -3.91 -13.33
N THR A 215 12.84 -3.70 -12.61
CA THR A 215 14.04 -3.04 -13.15
C THR A 215 14.63 -3.86 -14.31
N ARG A 216 14.70 -5.19 -14.15
CA ARG A 216 15.17 -6.08 -15.23
C ARG A 216 14.24 -6.04 -16.44
N GLN A 217 12.92 -6.03 -16.24
CA GLN A 217 11.94 -5.95 -17.31
C GLN A 217 12.03 -4.62 -18.08
N ARG A 218 12.18 -3.49 -17.38
CA ARG A 218 12.39 -2.18 -18.02
C ARG A 218 13.68 -2.15 -18.83
N GLN A 219 14.78 -2.64 -18.28
CA GLN A 219 16.05 -2.75 -19.01
C GLN A 219 15.94 -3.64 -20.25
N ALA A 220 15.22 -4.76 -20.16
CA ALA A 220 14.95 -5.62 -21.30
C ALA A 220 14.12 -4.91 -22.38
N GLN A 221 13.13 -4.10 -21.96
CA GLN A 221 12.33 -3.28 -22.87
C GLN A 221 13.17 -2.22 -23.58
N ASP A 222 14.01 -1.48 -22.86
CA ASP A 222 14.92 -0.48 -23.44
C ASP A 222 15.87 -1.10 -24.49
N VAL A 223 16.36 -2.32 -24.20
CA VAL A 223 17.20 -3.08 -25.14
C VAL A 223 16.40 -3.48 -26.39
N ALA A 224 15.15 -3.94 -26.23
CA ALA A 224 14.29 -4.32 -27.35
C ALA A 224 13.96 -3.12 -28.25
N ASP A 225 13.65 -1.97 -27.65
CA ASP A 225 13.38 -0.70 -28.34
C ASP A 225 14.62 -0.22 -29.09
N GLY A 226 15.78 -0.25 -28.44
CA GLY A 226 17.07 0.11 -29.05
C GLY A 226 17.43 -0.79 -30.23
N GLN A 227 17.19 -2.10 -30.12
CA GLN A 227 17.41 -3.07 -31.20
C GLN A 227 16.46 -2.82 -32.37
N ALA A 228 15.16 -2.65 -32.14
CA ALA A 228 14.19 -2.36 -33.19
C ALA A 228 14.54 -1.08 -33.95
N ALA A 229 14.97 -0.03 -33.24
CA ALA A 229 15.42 1.22 -33.84
C ALA A 229 16.72 1.04 -34.65
N ALA A 230 17.68 0.25 -34.15
CA ALA A 230 18.93 -0.04 -34.85
C ALA A 230 18.69 -0.85 -36.14
N ASP A 231 17.85 -1.89 -36.07
CA ASP A 231 17.47 -2.72 -37.21
C ASP A 231 16.77 -1.89 -38.29
N TRP A 232 15.90 -0.96 -37.87
CA TRP A 232 15.25 -0.03 -38.81
C TRP A 232 16.25 0.89 -39.50
N ARG A 233 17.17 1.52 -38.76
CA ARG A 233 18.23 2.36 -39.34
C ARG A 233 19.11 1.58 -40.31
N ALA A 234 19.52 0.37 -39.94
CA ALA A 234 20.32 -0.49 -40.81
C ALA A 234 19.62 -0.81 -42.14
N ARG A 235 18.29 -0.98 -42.14
CA ARG A 235 17.52 -1.14 -43.37
C ARG A 235 17.54 0.13 -44.24
N LEU A 236 17.37 1.30 -43.63
CA LEU A 236 17.45 2.57 -44.36
C LEU A 236 18.83 2.78 -44.98
N ASP A 237 19.90 2.44 -44.25
CA ASP A 237 21.28 2.52 -44.75
C ASP A 237 21.52 1.56 -45.92
N GLN A 238 20.97 0.35 -45.88
CA GLN A 238 21.05 -0.60 -47.00
C GLN A 238 20.37 -0.06 -48.27
N LEU A 239 19.20 0.57 -48.13
CA LEU A 239 18.50 1.20 -49.24
C LEU A 239 19.30 2.37 -49.82
N ALA A 240 19.86 3.22 -48.95
CA ALA A 240 20.69 4.35 -49.35
C ALA A 240 21.98 3.90 -50.07
N ALA A 241 22.66 2.88 -49.54
CA ALA A 241 23.86 2.29 -50.13
C ALA A 241 23.59 1.65 -51.51
N ALA A 242 22.39 1.09 -51.69
CA ALA A 242 21.93 0.56 -52.98
C ALA A 242 21.46 1.65 -53.96
N GLY A 243 21.46 2.92 -53.57
CA GLY A 243 20.99 4.04 -54.40
C GLY A 243 19.49 4.00 -54.70
N VAL A 244 18.70 3.33 -53.85
CA VAL A 244 17.26 3.17 -54.06
C VAL A 244 16.53 4.41 -53.60
N LEU A 245 15.88 5.10 -54.52
CA LEU A 245 14.84 6.07 -54.19
C LEU A 245 13.51 5.32 -54.03
N ALA A 246 12.95 5.33 -52.82
CA ALA A 246 11.69 4.66 -52.54
C ALA A 246 10.56 5.23 -53.42
N PRO A 247 9.86 4.40 -54.21
CA PRO A 247 8.75 4.86 -55.04
C PRO A 247 7.52 5.20 -54.17
N PRO A 248 6.60 6.05 -54.66
CA PRO A 248 5.33 6.29 -53.97
C PRO A 248 4.47 5.02 -53.96
N ALA A 249 3.58 4.89 -52.98
CA ALA A 249 2.70 3.73 -52.81
C ALA A 249 1.93 3.37 -54.10
N ALA A 250 1.44 4.40 -54.81
CA ALA A 250 0.72 4.25 -56.08
C ALA A 250 1.49 3.46 -57.15
N ALA A 251 2.82 3.55 -57.17
CA ALA A 251 3.67 2.86 -58.14
C ALA A 251 3.90 1.38 -57.81
N LEU A 252 3.51 0.93 -56.61
CA LEU A 252 3.68 -0.44 -56.14
C LEU A 252 2.34 -1.19 -55.97
N LEU A 253 1.20 -0.55 -56.27
CA LEU A 253 -0.13 -1.15 -56.04
C LEU A 253 -0.41 -2.39 -56.89
N ASP A 254 0.01 -2.39 -58.16
CA ASP A 254 -0.22 -3.48 -59.11
C ASP A 254 1.10 -3.97 -59.72
N PRO A 255 1.82 -4.88 -59.04
CA PRO A 255 3.06 -5.44 -59.58
C PRO A 255 2.87 -6.20 -60.90
N ALA A 256 1.65 -6.67 -61.20
CA ALA A 256 1.36 -7.38 -62.45
C ALA A 256 1.24 -6.43 -63.64
N ALA A 257 0.79 -5.19 -63.42
CA ALA A 257 0.82 -4.12 -64.42
C ALA A 257 2.24 -3.59 -64.73
N GLY A 258 3.20 -3.89 -63.85
CA GLY A 258 4.61 -3.54 -64.01
C GLY A 258 5.14 -2.70 -62.84
N LEU A 259 6.43 -2.84 -62.55
CA LEU A 259 7.13 -2.12 -61.48
C LEU A 259 8.12 -1.10 -62.05
N PRO A 260 8.51 -0.08 -61.26
CA PRO A 260 9.61 0.81 -61.62
C PRO A 260 10.88 0.04 -62.02
N ALA A 261 11.65 0.61 -62.95
CA ALA A 261 12.83 -0.04 -63.50
C ALA A 261 13.83 -0.46 -62.40
N GLY A 262 14.31 -1.71 -62.48
CA GLY A 262 15.24 -2.28 -61.51
C GLY A 262 14.58 -2.94 -60.29
N LEU A 263 13.26 -2.84 -60.14
CA LEU A 263 12.51 -3.54 -59.11
C LEU A 263 11.87 -4.82 -59.66
N VAL A 264 11.77 -5.83 -58.79
CA VAL A 264 11.09 -7.10 -59.05
C VAL A 264 10.03 -7.33 -57.96
N PRO A 265 8.95 -8.10 -58.23
CA PRO A 265 7.89 -8.30 -57.26
C PRO A 265 8.36 -9.14 -56.06
N VAL A 266 7.72 -8.90 -54.90
CA VAL A 266 7.84 -9.76 -53.72
C VAL A 266 6.81 -10.89 -53.85
N GLY A 267 7.21 -12.14 -53.60
CA GLY A 267 6.30 -13.28 -53.66
C GLY A 267 5.32 -13.31 -52.48
N ALA A 268 4.07 -13.67 -52.75
CA ALA A 268 3.07 -13.90 -51.70
C ALA A 268 3.12 -15.35 -51.22
N ALA A 269 2.85 -15.59 -49.93
CA ALA A 269 2.89 -16.90 -49.30
C ALA A 269 1.87 -17.88 -49.91
N ALA A 270 0.69 -17.37 -50.29
CA ALA A 270 -0.35 -18.15 -50.98
C ALA A 270 -0.08 -18.33 -52.50
N GLY A 271 1.06 -17.87 -52.99
CA GLY A 271 1.39 -17.81 -54.41
C GLY A 271 0.98 -16.49 -55.06
N GLY A 272 1.72 -16.08 -56.10
CA GLY A 272 1.55 -14.78 -56.75
C GLY A 272 2.50 -13.72 -56.18
N VAL A 273 2.09 -12.45 -56.29
CA VAL A 273 2.91 -11.29 -55.94
C VAL A 273 2.20 -10.43 -54.90
N GLN A 274 2.96 -9.86 -53.96
CA GLN A 274 2.42 -8.99 -52.93
C GLN A 274 2.24 -7.57 -53.49
N PRO A 275 1.02 -7.01 -53.47
CA PRO A 275 0.82 -5.61 -53.81
C PRO A 275 1.40 -4.70 -52.71
N GLY A 276 1.78 -3.48 -53.10
CA GLY A 276 2.31 -2.46 -52.19
C GLY A 276 3.75 -2.72 -51.72
N ALA A 277 4.46 -3.66 -52.35
CA ALA A 277 5.84 -3.98 -52.05
C ALA A 277 6.61 -4.43 -53.31
N ALA A 278 7.91 -4.14 -53.33
CA ALA A 278 8.83 -4.63 -54.35
C ALA A 278 10.17 -4.99 -53.69
N GLN A 279 11.10 -5.53 -54.47
CA GLN A 279 12.46 -5.79 -54.02
C GLN A 279 13.46 -5.57 -55.15
N LEU A 280 14.73 -5.40 -54.80
CA LEU A 280 15.81 -5.53 -55.77
C LEU A 280 16.04 -7.00 -56.16
N PRO A 281 16.73 -7.29 -57.28
CA PRO A 281 17.16 -8.65 -57.63
C PRO A 281 18.01 -9.33 -56.54
N THR A 282 18.60 -8.56 -55.63
CA THR A 282 19.33 -9.03 -54.44
C THR A 282 18.41 -9.42 -53.27
N SER A 283 17.09 -9.39 -53.48
CA SER A 283 16.06 -9.60 -52.46
C SER A 283 16.04 -8.54 -51.35
N LEU A 284 16.66 -7.37 -51.57
CA LEU A 284 16.50 -6.22 -50.68
C LEU A 284 15.09 -5.64 -50.84
N LEU A 285 14.30 -5.70 -49.77
CA LEU A 285 12.92 -5.21 -49.75
C LEU A 285 12.87 -3.69 -49.96
N VAL A 286 12.01 -3.26 -50.88
CA VAL A 286 11.72 -1.86 -51.19
C VAL A 286 10.25 -1.59 -50.91
N LEU A 287 10.02 -0.78 -49.87
CA LEU A 287 8.68 -0.35 -49.45
C LEU A 287 8.35 1.04 -50.02
N PRO A 288 7.06 1.41 -50.08
CA PRO A 288 6.64 2.76 -50.44
C PRO A 288 7.32 3.84 -49.60
N ALA A 289 7.60 5.00 -50.20
CA ALA A 289 8.16 6.15 -49.49
C ALA A 289 7.30 6.56 -48.28
N GLU A 290 5.98 6.51 -48.42
CA GLU A 290 5.02 6.78 -47.36
C GLU A 290 5.13 5.76 -46.21
N THR A 291 5.31 4.48 -46.54
CA THR A 291 5.50 3.42 -45.54
C THR A 291 6.81 3.62 -44.78
N LEU A 292 7.92 3.92 -45.47
CA LEU A 292 9.20 4.19 -44.83
C LEU A 292 9.13 5.41 -43.89
N ALA A 293 8.45 6.47 -44.30
CA ALA A 293 8.25 7.66 -43.47
C ALA A 293 7.41 7.36 -42.23
N ALA A 294 6.30 6.62 -42.38
CA ALA A 294 5.44 6.26 -41.25
C ALA A 294 6.14 5.37 -40.23
N VAL A 295 6.89 4.35 -40.68
CA VAL A 295 7.64 3.47 -39.76
C VAL A 295 8.78 4.24 -39.08
N THR A 296 9.44 5.16 -39.77
CA THR A 296 10.47 6.02 -39.16
C THR A 296 9.86 6.90 -38.06
N ALA A 297 8.73 7.55 -38.31
CA ALA A 297 8.03 8.35 -37.31
C ALA A 297 7.54 7.50 -36.12
N ALA A 298 7.15 6.25 -36.35
CA ALA A 298 6.80 5.31 -35.29
C ALA A 298 8.01 4.93 -34.43
N VAL A 299 9.16 4.63 -35.04
CA VAL A 299 10.42 4.34 -34.35
C VAL A 299 10.91 5.54 -33.55
N ASP A 300 10.76 6.76 -34.08
CA ASP A 300 11.10 8.01 -33.38
C ASP A 300 10.19 8.27 -32.16
N ALA A 301 9.01 7.65 -32.12
CA ALA A 301 8.08 7.74 -30.99
C ALA A 301 8.36 6.72 -29.88
N LEU A 302 9.34 5.81 -30.02
CA LEU A 302 9.70 4.85 -28.97
C LEU A 302 10.04 5.56 -27.65
N GLY A 303 9.50 5.05 -26.54
CA GLY A 303 9.62 5.65 -25.21
C GLY A 303 8.64 6.79 -24.93
N ALA A 304 7.88 7.28 -25.93
CA ALA A 304 6.85 8.30 -25.68
C ALA A 304 5.75 7.75 -24.76
N PRO A 305 5.18 8.56 -23.86
CA PRO A 305 4.18 8.07 -22.89
C PRO A 305 2.92 7.51 -23.56
N TYR A 306 2.34 6.47 -22.95
CA TYR A 306 1.00 5.99 -23.29
C TYR A 306 -0.05 6.67 -22.41
N ALA A 307 -1.20 7.02 -23.00
CA ALA A 307 -2.41 7.30 -22.24
C ALA A 307 -3.65 6.90 -23.04
N SER A 308 -4.63 6.29 -22.36
CA SER A 308 -5.89 5.87 -22.98
C SER A 308 -6.61 7.09 -23.58
N GLY A 309 -6.97 7.00 -24.86
CA GLY A 309 -7.65 8.09 -25.59
C GLY A 309 -6.77 9.30 -25.94
N ALA A 310 -5.49 9.33 -25.57
CA ALA A 310 -4.58 10.41 -25.96
C ALA A 310 -4.34 10.42 -27.48
N THR A 311 -4.04 11.61 -28.02
CA THR A 311 -3.93 11.84 -29.48
C THR A 311 -2.57 12.41 -29.91
N GLY A 312 -1.60 12.49 -28.99
CA GLY A 312 -0.25 13.01 -29.21
C GLY A 312 -0.10 14.54 -29.14
N PRO A 313 1.14 15.06 -29.15
CA PRO A 313 2.40 14.30 -29.13
C PRO A 313 2.89 13.95 -27.72
N ASP A 314 2.30 14.54 -26.66
CA ASP A 314 2.78 14.37 -25.28
C ASP A 314 2.48 12.97 -24.69
N ALA A 315 1.45 12.30 -25.23
CA ALA A 315 1.14 10.90 -24.97
C ALA A 315 0.32 10.30 -26.12
N TRP A 316 0.43 8.99 -26.32
CA TRP A 316 -0.24 8.28 -27.42
C TRP A 316 -1.19 7.19 -26.92
N GLY A 317 -2.37 7.11 -27.53
CA GLY A 317 -3.19 5.89 -27.52
C GLY A 317 -2.88 5.01 -28.75
N CYS A 318 -3.15 3.70 -28.70
CA CYS A 318 -2.74 2.75 -29.74
C CYS A 318 -3.17 3.15 -31.16
N GLY A 319 -4.46 3.44 -31.36
CA GLY A 319 -4.98 3.86 -32.68
C GLY A 319 -4.49 5.24 -33.10
N SER A 320 -4.33 6.15 -32.15
CA SER A 320 -3.89 7.53 -32.42
C SER A 320 -2.44 7.60 -32.88
N LEU A 321 -1.55 6.75 -32.33
CA LEU A 321 -0.16 6.65 -32.76
C LEU A 321 -0.12 6.26 -34.25
N VAL A 322 -0.82 5.19 -34.60
CA VAL A 322 -0.92 4.72 -35.99
C VAL A 322 -1.48 5.84 -36.88
N GLN A 323 -2.58 6.46 -36.48
CA GLN A 323 -3.14 7.56 -37.27
C GLN A 323 -2.12 8.68 -37.50
N ALA A 324 -1.41 9.11 -36.46
CA ALA A 324 -0.50 10.24 -36.55
C ALA A 324 0.70 9.95 -37.47
N VAL A 325 1.34 8.79 -37.34
CA VAL A 325 2.54 8.47 -38.12
C VAL A 325 2.23 8.26 -39.61
N TYR A 326 1.08 7.67 -39.94
CA TYR A 326 0.64 7.56 -41.34
C TYR A 326 0.14 8.89 -41.90
N ARG A 327 -0.52 9.72 -41.08
CA ARG A 327 -0.91 11.08 -41.48
C ARG A 327 0.33 11.93 -41.82
N SER A 328 1.40 11.85 -41.02
CA SER A 328 2.65 12.55 -41.34
C SER A 328 3.32 12.05 -42.63
N ALA A 329 3.02 10.82 -43.04
CA ALA A 329 3.49 10.23 -44.28
C ALA A 329 2.53 10.40 -45.48
N GLY A 330 1.42 11.13 -45.31
CA GLY A 330 0.46 11.41 -46.38
C GLY A 330 -0.64 10.35 -46.57
N ILE A 331 -0.74 9.34 -45.71
CA ILE A 331 -1.81 8.33 -45.73
C ILE A 331 -2.85 8.66 -44.67
N ALA A 332 -4.06 9.02 -45.10
CA ALA A 332 -5.16 9.33 -44.20
C ALA A 332 -5.81 8.05 -43.65
N LEU A 333 -5.78 7.89 -42.31
CA LEU A 333 -6.38 6.78 -41.60
C LEU A 333 -7.38 7.25 -40.52
N PRO A 334 -8.38 6.42 -40.14
CA PRO A 334 -9.23 6.66 -38.98
C PRO A 334 -8.42 6.75 -37.66
N GLY A 335 -8.98 7.43 -36.65
CA GLY A 335 -8.27 7.71 -35.39
C GLY A 335 -8.37 6.62 -34.33
N ASP A 336 -9.34 5.72 -34.45
CA ASP A 336 -9.55 4.62 -33.52
C ASP A 336 -9.24 3.25 -34.15
N GLN A 337 -8.99 2.25 -33.30
CA GLN A 337 -8.60 0.90 -33.74
C GLN A 337 -9.68 0.20 -34.58
N ALA A 338 -10.96 0.44 -34.30
CA ALA A 338 -12.06 -0.19 -35.04
C ALA A 338 -12.16 0.37 -36.46
N GLY A 339 -11.99 1.67 -36.61
CA GLY A 339 -11.89 2.37 -37.88
C GLY A 339 -10.67 1.91 -38.67
N LEU A 340 -9.50 1.82 -38.03
CA LEU A 340 -8.28 1.27 -38.64
C LEU A 340 -8.50 -0.15 -39.14
N PHE A 341 -9.10 -1.01 -38.31
CA PHE A 341 -9.45 -2.38 -38.68
C PHE A 341 -10.40 -2.39 -39.88
N SER A 342 -11.42 -1.54 -39.88
CA SER A 342 -12.41 -1.52 -40.96
C SER A 342 -11.84 -0.99 -42.28
N ALA A 343 -11.03 0.07 -42.24
CA ALA A 343 -10.55 0.77 -43.42
C ALA A 343 -9.32 0.13 -44.08
N THR A 344 -8.47 -0.59 -43.35
CA THR A 344 -7.19 -1.07 -43.89
C THR A 344 -7.35 -2.33 -44.77
N ALA A 345 -6.75 -2.33 -45.96
CA ALA A 345 -6.70 -3.50 -46.86
C ALA A 345 -6.08 -4.71 -46.16
N ARG A 346 -6.65 -5.92 -46.35
CA ARG A 346 -6.20 -7.14 -45.66
C ARG A 346 -5.05 -7.81 -46.39
N ILE A 347 -4.13 -8.37 -45.60
CA ILE A 347 -3.06 -9.25 -46.07
C ILE A 347 -2.97 -10.48 -45.16
N ASP A 348 -2.37 -11.55 -45.66
CA ASP A 348 -2.04 -12.72 -44.85
C ASP A 348 -0.91 -12.42 -43.88
N LEU A 349 -0.97 -12.99 -42.67
CA LEU A 349 0.08 -12.83 -41.66
C LEU A 349 1.44 -13.35 -42.16
N ALA A 350 1.45 -14.34 -43.07
CA ALA A 350 2.67 -14.85 -43.69
C ALA A 350 3.33 -13.85 -44.64
N ASP A 351 2.59 -12.84 -45.10
CA ASP A 351 3.04 -11.77 -46.00
C ASP A 351 3.31 -10.45 -45.25
N LEU A 352 3.46 -10.52 -43.93
CA LEU A 352 3.72 -9.35 -43.07
C LEU A 352 5.04 -8.65 -43.44
N LEU A 353 4.94 -7.36 -43.71
CA LEU A 353 6.07 -6.47 -44.00
C LEU A 353 6.10 -5.29 -43.02
N PRO A 354 7.25 -4.61 -42.87
CA PRO A 354 7.32 -3.38 -42.09
C PRO A 354 6.33 -2.33 -42.60
N GLY A 355 5.60 -1.71 -41.68
CA GLY A 355 4.52 -0.77 -41.97
C GLY A 355 3.17 -1.42 -42.29
N ASP A 356 3.01 -2.71 -42.01
CA ASP A 356 1.69 -3.33 -41.91
C ASP A 356 1.14 -3.16 -40.49
N LEU A 357 -0.17 -2.97 -40.37
CA LEU A 357 -0.89 -2.90 -39.11
C LEU A 357 -1.24 -4.31 -38.65
N VAL A 358 -0.91 -4.63 -37.41
CA VAL A 358 -1.28 -5.87 -36.75
C VAL A 358 -2.39 -5.57 -35.75
N PHE A 359 -3.52 -6.23 -35.91
CA PHE A 359 -4.67 -6.13 -35.02
C PHE A 359 -4.69 -7.34 -34.09
N LEU A 360 -4.71 -7.09 -32.79
CA LEU A 360 -4.70 -8.14 -31.77
C LEU A 360 -6.04 -8.19 -31.03
N GLY A 361 -6.43 -9.39 -30.62
CA GLY A 361 -7.68 -9.62 -29.92
C GLY A 361 -7.85 -11.06 -29.46
N THR A 362 -8.96 -11.32 -28.78
CA THR A 362 -9.40 -12.66 -28.39
C THR A 362 -10.88 -12.85 -28.73
N ASP A 363 -11.36 -14.09 -28.79
CA ASP A 363 -12.78 -14.36 -29.07
C ASP A 363 -13.73 -13.68 -28.05
N ARG A 364 -13.29 -13.53 -26.79
CA ARG A 364 -14.10 -12.91 -25.73
C ARG A 364 -14.07 -11.38 -25.76
N ALA A 365 -12.90 -10.79 -25.98
CA ALA A 365 -12.70 -9.34 -25.92
C ALA A 365 -12.94 -8.65 -27.28
N GLY A 366 -12.90 -9.41 -28.38
CA GLY A 366 -12.88 -8.85 -29.72
C GLY A 366 -11.55 -8.15 -30.00
N LEU A 367 -11.59 -7.06 -30.78
CA LEU A 367 -10.42 -6.24 -31.08
C LEU A 367 -9.97 -5.44 -29.85
N GLY A 368 -8.82 -5.81 -29.28
CA GLY A 368 -8.24 -5.17 -28.09
C GLY A 368 -7.08 -4.21 -28.39
N HIS A 369 -6.34 -4.42 -29.48
CA HIS A 369 -5.11 -3.66 -29.71
C HIS A 369 -4.72 -3.54 -31.19
N VAL A 370 -3.89 -2.53 -31.50
CA VAL A 370 -3.28 -2.35 -32.82
C VAL A 370 -1.83 -1.92 -32.67
N GLY A 371 -0.94 -2.46 -33.50
CA GLY A 371 0.46 -2.03 -33.60
C GLY A 371 0.95 -2.01 -35.04
N ILE A 372 2.15 -1.50 -35.26
CA ILE A 372 2.80 -1.38 -36.56
C ILE A 372 3.94 -2.40 -36.63
N ALA A 373 3.93 -3.29 -37.60
CA ALA A 373 5.05 -4.20 -37.82
C ALA A 373 6.29 -3.38 -38.21
N VAL A 374 7.41 -3.63 -37.53
CA VAL A 374 8.72 -3.01 -37.86
C VAL A 374 9.73 -4.06 -38.34
N GLY A 375 9.39 -5.34 -38.14
CA GLY A 375 10.10 -6.51 -38.64
C GLY A 375 9.18 -7.73 -38.72
N PRO A 376 9.69 -8.89 -39.18
CA PRO A 376 8.87 -10.09 -39.40
C PRO A 376 8.29 -10.68 -38.11
N ARG A 377 8.87 -10.35 -36.95
CA ARG A 377 8.43 -10.82 -35.64
C ARG A 377 8.38 -9.70 -34.61
N THR A 378 8.40 -8.44 -35.04
CA THR A 378 8.49 -7.28 -34.16
C THR A 378 7.40 -6.29 -34.50
N VAL A 379 6.63 -5.90 -33.49
CA VAL A 379 5.57 -4.91 -33.59
C VAL A 379 5.90 -3.75 -32.65
N LEU A 380 5.71 -2.53 -33.14
CA LEU A 380 5.81 -1.29 -32.38
C LEU A 380 4.40 -0.80 -32.05
N THR A 381 4.18 -0.47 -30.79
CA THR A 381 2.84 -0.11 -30.32
C THR A 381 2.87 0.79 -29.09
N ALA A 382 1.83 1.62 -28.92
CA ALA A 382 1.55 2.32 -27.67
C ALA A 382 0.78 1.37 -26.74
N ASP A 383 1.38 0.93 -25.63
CA ASP A 383 0.78 -0.07 -24.74
C ASP A 383 0.59 0.47 -23.32
N ALA A 384 -0.65 0.33 -22.82
CA ALA A 384 -1.01 0.51 -21.42
C ALA A 384 -0.11 -0.22 -20.43
N ARG A 385 0.25 -1.49 -20.69
CA ARG A 385 1.10 -2.30 -19.79
C ARG A 385 2.52 -1.76 -19.66
N ALA A 386 3.05 -1.19 -20.74
CA ALA A 386 4.36 -0.56 -20.73
C ALA A 386 4.30 0.91 -20.26
N GLY A 387 3.11 1.53 -20.31
CA GLY A 387 2.95 2.96 -20.08
C GLY A 387 3.64 3.82 -21.15
N ALA A 388 4.02 3.24 -22.29
CA ALA A 388 4.81 3.87 -23.32
C ALA A 388 4.61 3.24 -24.70
N VAL A 389 5.15 3.91 -25.72
CA VAL A 389 5.36 3.35 -27.06
C VAL A 389 6.60 2.45 -27.02
N VAL A 390 6.43 1.18 -27.36
CA VAL A 390 7.47 0.16 -27.24
C VAL A 390 7.47 -0.81 -28.42
N ALA A 391 8.63 -1.39 -28.71
CA ALA A 391 8.82 -2.49 -29.63
C ALA A 391 8.80 -3.82 -28.87
N ARG A 392 8.12 -4.82 -29.43
CA ARG A 392 7.99 -6.14 -28.79
C ARG A 392 7.91 -7.27 -29.81
N PRO A 393 8.15 -8.51 -29.37
CA PRO A 393 7.81 -9.68 -30.16
C PRO A 393 6.32 -9.68 -30.54
N LEU A 394 6.04 -10.01 -31.79
CA LEU A 394 4.69 -10.16 -32.31
C LEU A 394 3.99 -11.37 -31.65
N PRO A 395 2.90 -11.18 -30.89
CA PRO A 395 2.13 -12.29 -30.32
C PRO A 395 1.23 -12.90 -31.40
N ALA A 396 1.81 -13.81 -32.19
CA ALA A 396 1.15 -14.38 -33.38
C ALA A 396 -0.17 -15.09 -33.07
N ASP A 397 -0.32 -15.63 -31.86
CA ASP A 397 -1.52 -16.28 -31.35
C ASP A 397 -2.69 -15.32 -31.07
N LEU A 398 -2.40 -14.04 -30.85
CA LEU A 398 -3.40 -12.99 -30.63
C LEU A 398 -3.76 -12.22 -31.90
N VAL A 399 -3.11 -12.51 -33.04
CA VAL A 399 -3.36 -11.79 -34.29
C VAL A 399 -4.70 -12.21 -34.87
N ILE A 400 -5.66 -11.27 -34.90
CA ILE A 400 -6.98 -11.48 -35.51
C ILE A 400 -7.04 -10.96 -36.95
N ALA A 401 -6.19 -10.00 -37.31
CA ALA A 401 -6.05 -9.52 -38.68
C ALA A 401 -4.71 -8.78 -38.88
N VAL A 402 -4.27 -8.73 -40.13
CA VAL A 402 -3.20 -7.85 -40.59
C VAL A 402 -3.74 -6.98 -41.71
N GLY A 403 -3.30 -5.72 -41.78
CA GLY A 403 -3.64 -4.86 -42.91
C GLY A 403 -2.51 -3.96 -43.37
N ARG A 404 -2.48 -3.64 -44.66
CA ARG A 404 -1.47 -2.81 -45.31
C ARG A 404 -2.03 -1.45 -45.71
N PRO A 405 -1.70 -0.35 -45.00
CA PRO A 405 -2.24 0.98 -45.31
C PRO A 405 -1.89 1.51 -46.71
N SER A 406 -0.74 1.13 -47.26
CA SER A 406 -0.27 1.59 -48.57
C SER A 406 -1.11 1.09 -49.75
N LEU A 407 -1.98 0.10 -49.55
CA LEU A 407 -2.91 -0.39 -50.57
C LEU A 407 -4.17 0.46 -50.71
N GLY A 408 -4.32 1.48 -49.85
CA GLY A 408 -5.51 2.30 -49.79
C GLY A 408 -6.66 1.67 -49.00
N PRO A 409 -7.76 2.43 -48.81
CA PRO A 409 -8.88 1.99 -47.99
C PRO A 409 -9.72 0.92 -48.70
N ARG A 410 -10.27 -0.02 -47.92
CA ARG A 410 -11.27 -0.99 -48.38
C ARG A 410 -12.68 -0.60 -47.94
N SER A 411 -13.70 -1.15 -48.60
CA SER A 411 -15.06 -1.17 -48.05
C SER A 411 -15.08 -2.07 -46.80
N GLY A 412 -15.49 -1.48 -45.68
CA GLY A 412 -15.20 -1.99 -44.35
C GLY A 412 -16.06 -3.17 -43.91
N ALA A 413 -15.46 -4.06 -43.14
CA ALA A 413 -16.15 -5.03 -42.29
C ALA A 413 -16.09 -4.50 -40.84
N PRO A 414 -17.14 -4.67 -40.03
CA PRO A 414 -17.12 -4.22 -38.63
C PRO A 414 -15.99 -4.91 -37.87
N ALA A 415 -15.35 -4.17 -36.95
CA ALA A 415 -14.38 -4.76 -36.04
C ALA A 415 -15.08 -5.75 -35.09
N PRO A 416 -14.44 -6.88 -34.74
CA PRO A 416 -14.96 -7.78 -33.72
C PRO A 416 -15.16 -7.01 -32.41
N GLY A 417 -16.39 -7.03 -31.89
CA GLY A 417 -16.71 -6.51 -30.56
C GLY A 417 -16.65 -7.60 -29.51
N PRO A 418 -16.64 -7.24 -28.22
CA PRO A 418 -16.71 -8.21 -27.13
C PRO A 418 -18.03 -9.00 -27.17
N GLU A 419 -18.02 -10.23 -26.67
CA GLU A 419 -19.25 -10.98 -26.42
C GLU A 419 -20.15 -10.22 -25.42
N ALA A 420 -21.46 -10.52 -25.34
CA ALA A 420 -22.41 -9.75 -24.52
C ALA A 420 -22.08 -9.67 -23.00
N ALA A 421 -21.12 -10.46 -22.52
CA ALA A 421 -20.56 -10.44 -21.16
C ALA A 421 -19.05 -10.09 -21.11
N GLY A 422 -18.45 -9.71 -22.24
CA GLY A 422 -17.04 -9.33 -22.34
C GLY A 422 -16.80 -7.91 -21.80
N LEU A 423 -15.81 -7.78 -20.92
CA LEU A 423 -15.40 -6.50 -20.37
C LEU A 423 -14.70 -5.65 -21.43
N ARG A 424 -14.71 -4.32 -21.24
CA ARG A 424 -13.93 -3.39 -22.05
C ARG A 424 -12.45 -3.52 -21.65
N GLU A 425 -11.62 -4.07 -22.53
CA GLU A 425 -10.17 -4.05 -22.37
C GLU A 425 -9.63 -2.66 -22.72
N GLU A 426 -8.73 -2.14 -21.89
CA GLU A 426 -7.94 -0.96 -22.27
C GLU A 426 -6.93 -1.35 -23.33
N CYS A 427 -6.73 -0.48 -24.31
CA CYS A 427 -5.92 -0.83 -25.46
C CYS A 427 -4.47 -1.10 -25.05
N GLY A 428 -4.03 -2.35 -25.23
CA GLY A 428 -2.73 -2.82 -24.76
C GLY A 428 -2.81 -3.91 -23.70
N ASP A 429 -3.94 -4.09 -23.01
CA ASP A 429 -4.15 -5.09 -21.96
C ASP A 429 -4.86 -6.35 -22.48
N THR A 430 -4.16 -7.18 -23.25
CA THR A 430 -4.73 -8.42 -23.85
C THR A 430 -4.31 -9.71 -23.15
N LEU A 431 -3.63 -9.65 -21.98
CA LEU A 431 -3.23 -10.86 -21.24
C LEU A 431 -3.62 -10.86 -19.75
N HIS A 432 -4.73 -10.24 -19.36
CA HIS A 432 -5.28 -10.46 -18.02
C HIS A 432 -6.62 -11.19 -18.00
N ARG A 433 -6.71 -12.19 -17.11
CA ARG A 433 -8.00 -12.69 -16.62
C ARG A 433 -8.61 -11.58 -15.75
N PRO A 434 -9.89 -11.26 -15.88
CA PRO A 434 -10.53 -10.31 -14.98
C PRO A 434 -10.66 -10.92 -13.58
N SER A 435 -10.27 -10.17 -12.55
CA SER A 435 -10.62 -10.45 -11.16
C SER A 435 -12.14 -10.38 -11.00
N VAL A 436 -12.74 -11.45 -10.50
CA VAL A 436 -14.17 -11.58 -10.24
C VAL A 436 -14.49 -11.03 -8.85
N ASP A 437 -15.50 -10.15 -8.80
CA ASP A 437 -16.39 -9.80 -7.68
C ASP A 437 -15.82 -9.39 -6.31
N GLY A 438 -16.04 -8.11 -5.94
CA GLY A 438 -16.06 -7.67 -4.53
C GLY A 438 -15.70 -6.20 -4.32
N PRO A 439 -16.23 -5.51 -3.28
CA PRO A 439 -16.13 -4.06 -3.15
C PRO A 439 -14.72 -3.66 -2.66
N ARG A 440 -13.73 -3.49 -3.54
CA ARG A 440 -12.38 -3.07 -3.10
C ARG A 440 -11.59 -2.29 -4.15
N ALA A 441 -10.70 -1.45 -3.62
CA ALA A 441 -9.29 -1.33 -4.00
C ALA A 441 -8.96 -1.12 -5.48
N TRP A 442 -8.31 0.01 -5.78
CA TRP A 442 -7.74 0.24 -7.10
C TRP A 442 -6.69 -0.83 -7.43
N GLY A 443 -6.84 -1.52 -8.57
CA GLY A 443 -5.94 -2.60 -8.99
C GLY A 443 -5.92 -3.83 -8.06
N GLY A 444 -6.92 -3.98 -7.17
CA GLY A 444 -6.93 -5.02 -6.14
C GLY A 444 -6.10 -4.69 -4.89
N TYR A 445 -5.41 -3.54 -4.85
CA TYR A 445 -4.52 -3.15 -3.76
C TYR A 445 -5.18 -2.27 -2.70
N PRO A 446 -5.05 -2.57 -1.39
CA PRO A 446 -5.53 -1.69 -0.33
C PRO A 446 -4.83 -0.32 -0.29
N ASN A 447 -5.44 0.65 0.37
CA ASN A 447 -4.89 1.99 0.55
C ASN A 447 -3.49 1.96 1.19
N GLY A 448 -2.51 2.56 0.52
CA GLY A 448 -1.11 2.61 0.92
C GLY A 448 -0.32 1.33 0.63
N LEU A 449 -0.91 0.37 -0.08
CA LEU A 449 -0.30 -0.91 -0.44
C LEU A 449 -0.29 -1.16 -1.95
N ILE A 450 -0.37 -0.09 -2.74
CA ILE A 450 -0.18 -0.12 -4.19
C ILE A 450 1.31 -0.33 -4.50
N PRO A 451 1.68 -1.35 -5.29
CA PRO A 451 3.06 -1.61 -5.62
C PRO A 451 3.60 -0.57 -6.62
N PRO A 452 4.91 -0.24 -6.61
CA PRO A 452 5.50 0.68 -7.58
C PRO A 452 5.30 0.28 -9.05
N SER A 453 5.07 -0.99 -9.36
CA SER A 453 4.71 -1.47 -10.71
C SER A 453 3.37 -0.93 -11.19
N ALA A 454 2.42 -0.73 -10.28
CA ALA A 454 1.11 -0.16 -10.56
C ALA A 454 1.14 1.38 -10.47
N MET A 455 2.32 1.99 -10.31
CA MET A 455 2.45 3.44 -10.21
C MET A 455 3.39 3.98 -11.26
N CYS A 456 3.14 5.22 -11.64
CA CYS A 456 3.94 5.94 -12.60
C CYS A 456 4.69 7.07 -11.90
N PRO A 457 5.99 7.23 -12.17
CA PRO A 457 6.77 8.30 -11.58
C PRO A 457 6.32 9.68 -12.09
N LEU A 458 6.47 10.68 -11.23
CA LEU A 458 6.34 12.09 -11.57
C LEU A 458 7.69 12.67 -12.00
N GLU A 459 7.66 13.88 -12.53
CA GLU A 459 8.87 14.65 -12.89
C GLU A 459 9.73 14.97 -11.64
N ALA A 460 9.08 15.14 -10.49
CA ALA A 460 9.74 15.32 -9.21
C ALA A 460 10.37 13.99 -8.73
N PRO A 461 11.69 13.93 -8.47
CA PRO A 461 12.36 12.70 -8.06
C PRO A 461 11.77 12.10 -6.79
N GLY A 462 11.54 10.78 -6.78
CA GLY A 462 11.00 10.06 -5.62
C GLY A 462 9.49 10.14 -5.47
N HIS A 463 8.78 10.79 -6.39
CA HIS A 463 7.32 10.90 -6.37
C HIS A 463 6.67 10.01 -7.42
N ALA A 464 5.52 9.44 -7.06
CA ALA A 464 4.74 8.58 -7.95
C ALA A 464 3.24 8.72 -7.63
N LEU A 465 2.42 8.49 -8.64
CA LEU A 465 0.97 8.41 -8.54
C LEU A 465 0.47 7.19 -9.30
N ARG A 466 -0.83 6.91 -9.17
CA ARG A 466 -1.58 6.09 -10.11
C ARG A 466 -1.30 6.54 -11.54
N CYS A 467 -1.20 5.62 -12.49
CA CYS A 467 -0.67 5.97 -13.81
C CYS A 467 -1.48 7.00 -14.62
N ASP A 468 -2.80 6.98 -14.49
CA ASP A 468 -3.69 8.00 -15.04
C ASP A 468 -3.52 9.37 -14.33
N ALA A 469 -3.46 9.37 -12.99
CA ALA A 469 -3.20 10.57 -12.20
C ALA A 469 -1.80 11.15 -12.49
N ALA A 470 -0.79 10.31 -12.70
CA ALA A 470 0.56 10.72 -13.07
C ALA A 470 0.61 11.36 -14.46
N ALA A 471 -0.10 10.78 -15.44
CA ALA A 471 -0.21 11.35 -16.77
C ALA A 471 -0.90 12.72 -16.73
N ALA A 472 -2.01 12.83 -15.99
CA ALA A 472 -2.70 14.07 -15.74
C ALA A 472 -1.81 15.12 -15.05
N HIS A 473 -1.01 14.70 -14.05
CA HIS A 473 -0.09 15.58 -13.33
C HIS A 473 1.01 16.11 -14.25
N ARG A 474 1.57 15.29 -15.15
CA ARG A 474 2.57 15.76 -16.13
C ARG A 474 1.99 16.78 -17.10
N ALA A 475 0.75 16.56 -17.57
CA ALA A 475 0.07 17.51 -18.44
C ALA A 475 -0.20 18.85 -17.71
N LEU A 476 -0.64 18.78 -16.45
CA LEU A 476 -0.82 19.94 -15.58
C LEU A 476 0.49 20.69 -15.33
N SER A 477 1.57 19.96 -14.98
CA SER A 477 2.92 20.49 -14.75
C SER A 477 3.48 21.19 -15.99
N THR A 478 3.28 20.60 -17.17
CA THR A 478 3.67 21.20 -18.46
C THR A 478 2.93 22.51 -18.72
N ALA A 479 1.60 22.53 -18.52
CA ALA A 479 0.80 23.74 -18.68
C ALA A 479 1.19 24.84 -17.68
N TYR A 480 1.48 24.46 -16.44
CA TYR A 480 1.97 25.35 -15.39
C TYR A 480 3.35 25.96 -15.76
N ALA A 481 4.27 25.13 -16.26
CA ALA A 481 5.59 25.56 -16.72
C ALA A 481 5.50 26.55 -17.89
N GLY A 482 4.51 26.41 -18.76
CA GLY A 482 4.24 27.37 -19.84
C GLY A 482 3.90 28.79 -19.34
N VAL A 483 3.42 28.93 -18.10
CA VAL A 483 3.06 30.22 -17.50
C VAL A 483 4.15 30.77 -16.58
N PHE A 484 4.73 29.91 -15.73
CA PHE A 484 5.65 30.32 -14.68
C PHE A 484 7.13 30.00 -14.97
N GLY A 485 7.43 29.30 -16.07
CA GLY A 485 8.79 28.97 -16.48
C GLY A 485 9.46 27.83 -15.71
N THR A 486 8.75 27.19 -14.78
CA THR A 486 9.22 26.04 -14.00
C THR A 486 8.11 25.00 -13.86
N PRO A 487 8.41 23.69 -13.83
CA PRO A 487 7.42 22.65 -13.57
C PRO A 487 6.82 22.77 -12.17
N LEU A 488 5.73 22.05 -11.93
CA LEU A 488 5.16 21.97 -10.59
C LEU A 488 6.15 21.34 -9.62
N CYS A 489 6.25 21.95 -8.44
CA CYS A 489 7.07 21.47 -7.34
C CYS A 489 6.21 20.54 -6.49
N THR A 490 6.66 19.30 -6.25
CA THR A 490 5.92 18.30 -5.45
C THR A 490 6.71 17.99 -4.18
N THR A 491 6.05 18.03 -3.02
CA THR A 491 6.62 17.66 -1.71
C THR A 491 6.15 16.29 -1.22
N ASP A 492 4.92 15.89 -1.56
CA ASP A 492 4.38 14.59 -1.21
C ASP A 492 3.46 14.07 -2.33
N SER A 493 3.34 12.75 -2.44
CA SER A 493 2.58 12.06 -3.49
C SER A 493 2.03 10.75 -2.93
N TYR A 494 2.21 9.61 -3.61
CA TYR A 494 1.88 8.32 -3.02
C TYR A 494 2.57 8.09 -1.67
N ARG A 495 1.78 7.70 -0.66
CA ARG A 495 2.26 7.40 0.70
C ARG A 495 1.91 5.97 1.07
N THR A 496 2.93 5.18 1.40
CA THR A 496 2.72 3.79 1.82
C THR A 496 1.93 3.73 3.13
N TYR A 497 1.25 2.61 3.37
CA TYR A 497 0.49 2.35 4.59
C TYR A 497 1.40 2.48 5.81
N ALA A 498 2.61 1.90 5.75
CA ALA A 498 3.60 2.01 6.81
C ALA A 498 4.03 3.47 7.07
N ALA A 499 4.21 4.27 6.03
CA ALA A 499 4.49 5.70 6.18
C ALA A 499 3.30 6.46 6.77
N GLN A 500 2.07 6.12 6.38
CA GLN A 500 0.85 6.70 6.94
C GLN A 500 0.68 6.35 8.44
N VAL A 501 1.01 5.13 8.87
CA VAL A 501 1.03 4.73 10.28
C VAL A 501 2.04 5.56 11.08
N ARG A 502 3.27 5.73 10.58
CA ARG A 502 4.27 6.59 11.24
C ARG A 502 3.78 8.03 11.36
N LEU A 503 3.27 8.60 10.27
CA LEU A 503 2.77 9.96 10.23
C LEU A 503 1.60 10.17 11.21
N TYR A 504 0.68 9.20 11.29
CA TYR A 504 -0.44 9.25 12.23
C TYR A 504 0.01 9.12 13.69
N GLY A 505 1.03 8.30 13.97
CA GLY A 505 1.63 8.20 15.31
C GLY A 505 2.33 9.50 15.76
N GLU A 506 2.96 10.22 14.84
CA GLU A 506 3.64 11.49 15.11
C GLU A 506 2.67 12.68 15.18
N LYS A 507 1.64 12.69 14.32
CA LYS A 507 0.73 13.83 14.12
C LYS A 507 -0.74 13.39 13.96
N PRO A 508 -1.35 12.79 14.99
CA PRO A 508 -2.68 12.16 14.89
C PRO A 508 -3.83 13.15 14.59
N ALA A 509 -3.65 14.44 14.87
CA ALA A 509 -4.65 15.46 14.58
C ALA A 509 -4.64 15.99 13.13
N LEU A 510 -3.55 15.72 12.39
CA LEU A 510 -3.29 16.25 11.04
C LEU A 510 -3.17 15.15 9.99
N ALA A 511 -2.93 13.90 10.39
CA ALA A 511 -2.83 12.78 9.47
C ALA A 511 -4.18 12.07 9.32
N ALA A 512 -4.50 11.65 8.10
CA ALA A 512 -5.59 10.71 7.86
C ALA A 512 -5.36 9.40 8.61
N VAL A 513 -6.46 8.74 9.00
CA VAL A 513 -6.40 7.40 9.61
C VAL A 513 -5.72 6.45 8.60
N PRO A 514 -4.75 5.62 9.03
CA PRO A 514 -4.10 4.67 8.14
C PRO A 514 -5.12 3.79 7.41
N GLY A 515 -5.01 3.73 6.09
CA GLY A 515 -5.96 3.03 5.23
C GLY A 515 -7.06 3.91 4.63
N THR A 516 -7.13 5.20 4.96
CA THR A 516 -8.14 6.13 4.44
C THR A 516 -7.55 7.38 3.78
N SER A 517 -6.26 7.39 3.48
CA SER A 517 -5.55 8.58 2.97
C SER A 517 -5.59 8.64 1.45
N GLU A 518 -5.95 9.75 0.82
CA GLU A 518 -5.92 9.85 -0.66
C GLU A 518 -4.50 9.68 -1.25
N HIS A 519 -3.46 10.01 -0.47
CA HIS A 519 -2.07 9.67 -0.81
C HIS A 519 -1.86 8.15 -0.88
N GLY A 520 -2.55 7.37 -0.05
CA GLY A 520 -2.49 5.91 -0.09
C GLY A 520 -3.18 5.31 -1.31
N TRP A 521 -4.03 6.06 -2.01
CA TRP A 521 -4.62 5.63 -3.30
C TRP A 521 -3.77 6.06 -4.50
N GLY A 522 -2.68 6.80 -4.27
CA GLY A 522 -1.89 7.39 -5.35
C GLY A 522 -2.65 8.46 -6.12
N LEU A 523 -3.60 9.14 -5.48
CA LEU A 523 -4.47 10.15 -6.08
C LEU A 523 -4.17 11.57 -5.61
N ALA A 524 -3.43 11.74 -4.52
CA ALA A 524 -3.13 13.05 -3.97
C ALA A 524 -1.68 13.47 -4.19
N VAL A 525 -1.49 14.78 -4.37
CA VAL A 525 -0.18 15.45 -4.36
C VAL A 525 -0.20 16.64 -3.42
N ASP A 526 0.91 16.84 -2.73
CA ASP A 526 1.20 18.08 -2.01
C ASP A 526 2.22 18.89 -2.79
N LEU A 527 1.92 20.16 -3.06
CA LEU A 527 2.67 21.01 -3.99
C LEU A 527 3.38 22.18 -3.29
N CYS A 528 4.52 22.60 -3.83
CA CYS A 528 5.37 23.70 -3.38
C CYS A 528 5.59 24.78 -4.47
N GLY A 529 6.49 25.73 -4.23
CA GLY A 529 6.92 26.71 -5.24
C GLY A 529 5.97 27.90 -5.41
N GLY A 530 5.18 28.17 -4.38
CA GLY A 530 4.15 29.21 -4.32
C GLY A 530 2.73 28.63 -4.24
N VAL A 531 2.50 27.39 -4.67
CA VAL A 531 1.17 26.75 -4.61
C VAL A 531 0.73 26.48 -3.16
N GLU A 532 1.68 26.20 -2.26
CA GLU A 532 1.49 25.94 -0.83
C GLU A 532 0.98 27.13 -0.01
N SER A 533 0.64 28.25 -0.64
CA SER A 533 0.24 29.48 0.03
C SER A 533 -0.93 30.15 -0.69
N PHE A 534 -2.02 30.39 0.03
CA PHE A 534 -3.15 31.16 -0.50
C PHE A 534 -2.72 32.57 -0.93
N GLY A 535 -3.36 33.08 -1.97
CA GLY A 535 -3.16 34.45 -2.46
C GLY A 535 -1.93 34.64 -3.35
N THR A 536 -1.14 33.59 -3.59
CA THR A 536 -0.07 33.64 -4.59
C THR A 536 -0.63 33.54 -6.01
N PRO A 537 0.05 34.10 -7.02
CA PRO A 537 -0.29 33.88 -8.43
C PRO A 537 -0.33 32.40 -8.82
N GLN A 538 0.55 31.59 -8.24
CA GLN A 538 0.67 30.16 -8.48
C GLN A 538 -0.57 29.39 -7.98
N TYR A 539 -0.99 29.62 -6.73
CA TYR A 539 -2.20 29.03 -6.18
C TYR A 539 -3.44 29.47 -6.97
N ALA A 540 -3.55 30.77 -7.29
CA ALA A 540 -4.69 31.30 -8.06
C ALA A 540 -4.78 30.66 -9.46
N TRP A 541 -3.64 30.40 -10.10
CA TRP A 541 -3.61 29.69 -11.37
C TRP A 541 -4.05 28.23 -11.21
N MET A 542 -3.55 27.52 -10.19
CA MET A 542 -3.97 26.14 -9.91
C MET A 542 -5.47 26.05 -9.66
N ALA A 543 -6.03 26.92 -8.82
CA ALA A 543 -7.47 26.96 -8.53
C ALA A 543 -8.33 27.20 -9.78
N ALA A 544 -7.83 27.97 -10.74
CA ALA A 544 -8.55 28.24 -11.99
C ALA A 544 -8.38 27.15 -13.06
N ASN A 545 -7.32 26.33 -13.01
CA ASN A 545 -6.93 25.47 -14.14
C ASN A 545 -6.81 23.98 -13.82
N ALA A 546 -6.51 23.57 -12.58
CA ALA A 546 -6.21 22.19 -12.23
C ALA A 546 -7.35 21.21 -12.60
N ALA A 547 -8.61 21.66 -12.45
CA ALA A 547 -9.79 20.84 -12.76
C ALA A 547 -9.86 20.41 -14.24
N ARG A 548 -9.26 21.18 -15.17
CA ARG A 548 -9.18 20.83 -16.60
C ARG A 548 -8.30 19.62 -16.87
N PHE A 549 -7.46 19.25 -15.91
CA PHE A 549 -6.55 18.12 -15.94
C PHE A 549 -6.99 17.04 -14.93
N GLY A 550 -8.20 17.14 -14.35
CA GLY A 550 -8.72 16.17 -13.41
C GLY A 550 -8.22 16.31 -11.97
N PHE A 551 -7.53 17.40 -11.62
CA PHE A 551 -7.12 17.69 -10.24
C PHE A 551 -8.04 18.74 -9.59
N VAL A 552 -8.44 18.50 -8.35
CA VAL A 552 -9.31 19.38 -7.57
C VAL A 552 -8.64 19.79 -6.27
N HIS A 553 -8.92 21.01 -5.83
CA HIS A 553 -8.65 21.43 -4.45
C HIS A 553 -9.89 21.03 -3.62
N PRO A 554 -9.75 20.12 -2.65
CA PRO A 554 -10.92 19.61 -1.94
C PRO A 554 -11.47 20.68 -0.99
N SER A 555 -12.79 20.81 -0.92
CA SER A 555 -13.45 21.87 -0.14
C SER A 555 -13.14 21.87 1.36
N TRP A 556 -12.70 20.74 1.93
CA TRP A 556 -12.28 20.68 3.34
C TRP A 556 -10.95 21.41 3.58
N ALA A 557 -10.13 21.57 2.54
CA ALA A 557 -8.82 22.23 2.57
C ALA A 557 -8.89 23.74 2.31
N ASP A 558 -10.08 24.29 2.02
CA ASP A 558 -10.30 25.71 1.76
C ASP A 558 -10.13 26.59 3.02
N PRO A 559 -9.85 27.90 2.87
CA PRO A 559 -9.76 28.85 3.98
C PRO A 559 -11.04 28.92 4.83
N GLY A 560 -10.90 28.83 6.16
CA GLY A 560 -11.99 29.04 7.12
C GLY A 560 -12.60 27.76 7.70
N HIS A 561 -11.99 26.60 7.41
CA HIS A 561 -12.45 25.28 7.86
C HIS A 561 -11.59 24.68 8.99
N GLY A 562 -10.47 25.33 9.37
CA GLY A 562 -9.60 24.93 10.49
C GLY A 562 -8.65 23.77 10.19
N ARG A 563 -8.56 23.34 8.93
CA ARG A 563 -7.64 22.34 8.36
C ARG A 563 -7.21 22.75 6.95
N GLU A 564 -6.83 24.02 6.83
CA GLU A 564 -6.48 24.62 5.55
C GLU A 564 -5.20 24.00 4.97
N GLU A 565 -5.30 23.46 3.75
CA GLU A 565 -4.18 22.83 3.04
C GLU A 565 -4.10 23.34 1.59
N PRO A 566 -3.58 24.56 1.37
CA PRO A 566 -3.44 25.13 0.02
C PRO A 566 -2.53 24.29 -0.90
N TRP A 567 -1.63 23.49 -0.31
CA TRP A 567 -0.73 22.60 -1.02
C TRP A 567 -1.39 21.30 -1.50
N HIS A 568 -2.53 20.88 -0.95
CA HIS A 568 -3.09 19.53 -1.16
C HIS A 568 -4.07 19.48 -2.32
N TRP A 569 -3.79 18.64 -3.32
CA TRP A 569 -4.63 18.48 -4.52
C TRP A 569 -4.91 17.01 -4.79
N GLU A 570 -6.17 16.70 -5.09
CA GLU A 570 -6.67 15.35 -5.31
C GLU A 570 -7.03 15.13 -6.78
N TYR A 571 -6.67 13.97 -7.34
CA TYR A 571 -7.06 13.56 -8.68
C TYR A 571 -8.45 12.91 -8.64
N ALA A 572 -9.42 13.55 -9.31
CA ALA A 572 -10.81 13.12 -9.39
C ALA A 572 -11.18 12.49 -10.75
N GLY A 573 -10.24 12.40 -11.69
CA GLY A 573 -10.50 12.02 -13.08
C GLY A 573 -10.86 13.23 -13.96
N ALA A 574 -10.59 13.12 -15.26
CA ALA A 574 -10.88 14.16 -16.26
C ALA A 574 -12.20 13.89 -17.01
#